data_AF-R9IFS6-F1
#
_entry.id   AF-R9IFS6-F1
#
_cell.length_a   1.000
_cell.length_b   1.000
_cell.length_c   1.000
_cell.angle_alpha   90.00
_cell.angle_beta   90.00
_cell.angle_gamma   90.00
#
_symmetry.space_group_name_H-M   'P 1'
#
loop_
_entity.id
_entity.type
_entity.pdbx_description
1 polymer ?
#
loop_
_entity_poly.entity_id
_entity_poly.type
_entity_poly.pdbx_seq_one_letter_code
_entity_poly.pdbx_strand_id
1 'polypeptide(L)'
;MEKSKLNRAVCNILFIVIFIEKMCIQVYAAELELEPNTYKDGNPFQFEISETWTSKGQTIHSYDVSEYGQIAIVFSDNTIGVFDHDMNFLYQLSFKTDGKAGALWLNESLLFIDFRSDTAIVCDEDGHPKHFYDITGPINYGYRVVDERARYQGTDEYYCVKKGGSNDPLIHYGFYTMLKRISENGKEEVLYESDETSDTRFMGNWVFIIGVLILVVLFQNFRRKDI
;
A
#
# COMPACT_ATOMS: atom_id res chain seq x y z
N MET A 1 36.37 -30.93 28.77
CA MET A 1 36.28 -30.96 27.29
C MET A 1 34.83 -30.95 26.77
N GLU A 2 33.84 -31.29 27.60
CA GLU A 2 32.42 -31.44 27.20
C GLU A 2 31.63 -30.12 27.10
N LYS A 3 31.85 -29.17 28.03
CA LYS A 3 31.18 -27.85 28.02
C LYS A 3 31.43 -27.01 26.76
N SER A 4 32.61 -27.13 26.13
CA SER A 4 32.93 -26.36 24.91
C SER A 4 32.15 -26.84 23.69
N LYS A 5 31.84 -28.14 23.61
CA LYS A 5 31.03 -28.72 22.52
C LYS A 5 29.56 -28.35 22.67
N LEU A 6 29.06 -28.33 23.90
CA LEU A 6 27.69 -27.90 24.21
C LEU A 6 27.47 -26.41 23.87
N ASN A 7 28.41 -25.53 24.27
CA ASN A 7 28.31 -24.10 23.94
C ASN A 7 28.38 -23.83 22.43
N ARG A 8 29.22 -24.58 21.70
CA ARG A 8 29.32 -24.45 20.23
C ARG A 8 28.05 -24.96 19.54
N ALA A 9 27.44 -26.04 20.04
CA ALA A 9 26.18 -26.56 19.51
C ALA A 9 25.03 -25.57 19.75
N VAL A 10 24.94 -24.95 20.93
CA VAL A 10 23.93 -23.94 21.26
C VAL A 10 24.11 -22.68 20.38
N CYS A 11 25.33 -22.19 20.20
CA CYS A 11 25.59 -21.07 19.30
C CYS A 11 25.23 -21.38 17.84
N ASN A 12 25.52 -22.60 17.36
CA ASN A 12 25.16 -23.01 16.01
C ASN A 12 23.62 -23.13 15.83
N ILE A 13 22.90 -23.63 16.83
CA ILE A 13 21.43 -23.68 16.80
C ILE A 13 20.85 -22.27 16.82
N LEU A 14 21.37 -21.37 17.65
CA LEU A 14 20.94 -19.96 17.66
C LEU A 14 21.18 -19.29 16.30
N PHE A 15 22.35 -19.53 15.69
CA PHE A 15 22.66 -19.02 14.35
C PHE A 15 21.71 -19.56 13.29
N ILE A 16 21.36 -20.85 13.36
CA ILE A 16 20.41 -21.48 12.44
C ILE A 16 19.00 -20.93 12.64
N VAL A 17 18.55 -20.69 13.88
CA VAL A 17 17.24 -20.10 14.16
C VAL A 17 17.16 -18.66 13.65
N ILE A 18 18.20 -17.85 13.87
CA ILE A 18 18.29 -16.47 13.33
C ILE A 18 18.34 -16.48 11.79
N PHE A 19 19.02 -17.47 11.19
CA PHE A 19 19.04 -17.63 9.74
C PHE A 19 17.70 -18.11 9.17
N ILE A 20 16.98 -18.98 9.89
CA ILE A 20 15.65 -19.46 9.48
C ILE A 20 14.63 -18.33 9.55
N GLU A 21 14.69 -17.46 10.57
CA GLU A 21 13.85 -16.26 10.62
C GLU A 21 14.12 -15.30 9.44
N LYS A 22 15.39 -15.14 9.03
CA LYS A 22 15.75 -14.34 7.84
C LYS A 22 15.45 -15.02 6.50
N MET A 23 15.25 -16.34 6.46
CA MET A 23 15.00 -17.13 5.24
C MET A 23 13.51 -17.41 5.00
N CYS A 24 12.62 -16.90 5.84
CA CYS A 24 11.20 -16.83 5.51
C CYS A 24 11.00 -15.74 4.44
N ILE A 25 11.30 -16.11 3.20
CA ILE A 25 10.91 -15.39 1.99
C ILE A 25 9.38 -15.26 2.06
N GLN A 26 8.92 -14.06 2.39
CA GLN A 26 7.51 -13.73 2.45
C GLN A 26 7.00 -13.57 1.02
N VAL A 27 6.32 -14.60 0.54
CA VAL A 27 5.45 -14.55 -0.64
C VAL A 27 4.28 -13.62 -0.27
N TYR A 28 4.42 -12.30 -0.45
CA TYR A 28 3.51 -11.30 0.16
C TYR A 28 2.12 -11.24 -0.52
N ALA A 29 1.98 -11.69 -1.77
CA ALA A 29 0.67 -11.93 -2.38
C ALA A 29 0.01 -13.25 -1.97
N ALA A 30 0.68 -14.12 -1.21
CA ALA A 30 0.09 -15.39 -0.75
C ALA A 30 -1.00 -15.21 0.32
N GLU A 31 -1.22 -13.99 0.82
CA GLU A 31 -2.25 -13.76 1.83
C GLU A 31 -3.65 -13.56 1.23
N LEU A 32 -3.78 -13.22 -0.06
CA LEU A 32 -5.10 -13.17 -0.71
C LEU A 32 -5.56 -14.58 -1.09
N GLU A 33 -6.81 -14.88 -0.74
CA GLU A 33 -7.52 -16.04 -1.25
C GLU A 33 -8.18 -15.64 -2.57
N LEU A 34 -7.68 -16.22 -3.68
CA LEU A 34 -8.10 -15.89 -5.04
C LEU A 34 -8.76 -17.09 -5.72
N GLU A 35 -9.97 -16.89 -6.23
CA GLU A 35 -10.66 -17.88 -7.07
C GLU A 35 -10.63 -17.43 -8.53
N PRO A 36 -10.13 -18.25 -9.48
CA PRO A 36 -10.12 -17.88 -10.89
C PRO A 36 -11.54 -17.60 -11.41
N ASN A 37 -11.71 -16.45 -12.05
CA ASN A 37 -12.97 -16.04 -12.68
C ASN A 37 -12.78 -15.94 -14.19
N THR A 38 -13.76 -16.43 -14.96
CA THR A 38 -13.85 -16.13 -16.39
C THR A 38 -14.63 -14.84 -16.59
N TYR A 39 -13.93 -13.71 -16.53
CA TYR A 39 -14.51 -12.42 -16.86
C TYR A 39 -14.83 -12.35 -18.36
N LYS A 40 -16.02 -11.84 -18.71
CA LYS A 40 -16.52 -11.82 -20.11
C LYS A 40 -16.13 -10.56 -20.89
N ASP A 41 -15.66 -9.54 -20.19
CA ASP A 41 -15.18 -8.28 -20.77
C ASP A 41 -13.65 -8.28 -20.73
N GLY A 42 -13.00 -8.06 -21.87
CA GLY A 42 -11.55 -8.24 -22.01
C GLY A 42 -10.73 -7.20 -21.23
N ASN A 43 -11.29 -6.00 -21.03
CA ASN A 43 -10.61 -4.91 -20.32
C ASN A 43 -11.59 -4.03 -19.52
N PRO A 44 -12.13 -4.54 -18.39
CA PRO A 44 -13.22 -3.88 -17.67
C PRO A 44 -12.83 -2.53 -17.05
N PHE A 45 -11.54 -2.33 -16.75
CA PHE A 45 -11.04 -1.09 -16.14
C PHE A 45 -10.28 -0.20 -17.13
N GLN A 46 -10.36 -0.49 -18.45
CA GLN A 46 -9.69 0.30 -19.49
C GLN A 46 -8.21 0.54 -19.20
N PHE A 47 -7.49 -0.53 -18.86
CA PHE A 47 -6.05 -0.49 -18.61
C PHE A 47 -5.29 0.01 -19.83
N GLU A 48 -4.35 0.94 -19.61
CA GLU A 48 -3.42 1.42 -20.62
C GLU A 48 -2.01 1.52 -20.00
N ILE A 49 -1.00 1.01 -20.70
CA ILE A 49 0.40 1.18 -20.30
C ILE A 49 1.02 2.44 -20.93
N SER A 50 1.88 3.07 -20.15
CA SER A 50 2.70 4.20 -20.55
C SER A 50 4.16 4.00 -20.10
N GLU A 51 5.09 4.27 -21.00
CA GLU A 51 6.54 4.38 -20.69
C GLU A 51 6.92 5.78 -20.16
N THR A 52 5.93 6.63 -19.89
CA THR A 52 6.12 7.94 -19.26
C THR A 52 5.43 7.99 -17.91
N TRP A 53 6.16 8.46 -16.90
CA TRP A 53 5.64 8.69 -15.56
C TRP A 53 4.85 10.01 -15.50
N THR A 54 3.53 9.92 -15.35
CA THR A 54 2.65 11.10 -15.30
C THR A 54 2.13 11.40 -13.89
N SER A 55 2.14 10.41 -12.99
CA SER A 55 1.62 10.52 -11.63
C SER A 55 2.60 11.07 -10.60
N LYS A 56 3.74 11.61 -11.05
CA LYS A 56 4.71 12.21 -10.16
C LYS A 56 4.09 13.33 -9.34
N GLY A 57 4.29 13.29 -8.03
CA GLY A 57 3.77 14.28 -7.09
C GLY A 57 2.39 13.94 -6.51
N GLN A 58 1.71 12.90 -7.01
CA GLN A 58 0.44 12.41 -6.49
C GLN A 58 0.59 11.70 -5.13
N THR A 59 -0.49 11.65 -4.36
CA THR A 59 -0.51 10.87 -3.11
C THR A 59 -0.58 9.37 -3.39
N ILE A 60 -0.14 8.57 -2.44
CA ILE A 60 -0.11 7.10 -2.53
C ILE A 60 -1.34 6.52 -1.84
N HIS A 61 -2.10 5.67 -2.53
CA HIS A 61 -3.17 4.88 -1.93
C HIS A 61 -2.66 3.60 -1.28
N SER A 62 -1.84 2.86 -2.00
CA SER A 62 -1.21 1.61 -1.55
C SER A 62 0.08 1.39 -2.34
N TYR A 63 0.88 0.44 -1.88
CA TYR A 63 2.10 0.05 -2.57
C TYR A 63 2.42 -1.41 -2.25
N ASP A 64 3.26 -2.01 -3.08
CA ASP A 64 3.83 -3.32 -2.80
C ASP A 64 5.23 -3.47 -3.37
N VAL A 65 5.99 -4.41 -2.83
CA VAL A 65 7.37 -4.69 -3.25
C VAL A 65 7.51 -6.17 -3.57
N SER A 66 7.97 -6.48 -4.79
CA SER A 66 8.17 -7.86 -5.23
C SER A 66 9.39 -8.48 -4.56
N GLU A 67 9.53 -9.81 -4.63
CA GLU A 67 10.70 -10.52 -4.09
C GLU A 67 12.02 -10.05 -4.73
N TYR A 68 11.97 -9.63 -6.00
CA TYR A 68 13.13 -9.11 -6.73
C TYR A 68 13.31 -7.59 -6.59
N GLY A 69 12.50 -6.94 -5.75
CA GLY A 69 12.63 -5.54 -5.42
C GLY A 69 11.98 -4.57 -6.41
N GLN A 70 11.10 -5.05 -7.28
CA GLN A 70 10.23 -4.15 -8.06
C GLN A 70 9.21 -3.51 -7.13
N ILE A 71 8.95 -2.23 -7.32
CA ILE A 71 8.09 -1.44 -6.45
C ILE A 71 6.88 -0.99 -7.26
N ALA A 72 5.69 -1.37 -6.83
CA ALA A 72 4.43 -0.89 -7.39
C ALA A 72 3.83 0.15 -6.45
N ILE A 73 3.51 1.34 -6.97
CA ILE A 73 2.88 2.42 -6.19
C ILE A 73 1.56 2.77 -6.86
N VAL A 74 0.46 2.65 -6.13
CA VAL A 74 -0.87 3.06 -6.59
C VAL A 74 -1.10 4.50 -6.18
N PHE A 75 -1.32 5.38 -7.16
CA PHE A 75 -1.47 6.82 -6.97
C PHE A 75 -2.94 7.26 -6.96
N SER A 76 -3.19 8.47 -6.42
CA SER A 76 -4.51 9.08 -6.31
C SER A 76 -5.18 9.46 -7.64
N ASP A 77 -4.44 9.43 -8.74
CA ASP A 77 -4.94 9.74 -10.09
C ASP A 77 -5.35 8.49 -10.89
N ASN A 78 -5.58 7.37 -10.20
CA ASN A 78 -5.91 6.06 -10.79
C ASN A 78 -4.82 5.54 -11.74
N THR A 79 -3.58 5.61 -11.26
CA THR A 79 -2.42 5.01 -11.94
C THR A 79 -1.62 4.14 -10.98
N ILE A 80 -0.87 3.19 -11.54
CA ILE A 80 0.12 2.37 -10.84
C ILE A 80 1.46 2.65 -11.50
N GLY A 81 2.38 3.30 -10.80
CA GLY A 81 3.76 3.40 -11.25
C GLY A 81 4.55 2.19 -10.79
N VAL A 82 5.30 1.60 -11.71
CA VAL A 82 6.19 0.47 -11.44
C VAL A 82 7.63 0.92 -11.61
N PHE A 83 8.44 0.61 -10.61
CA PHE A 83 9.83 1.02 -10.49
C PHE A 83 10.71 -0.19 -10.16
N ASP A 84 11.99 -0.09 -10.49
CA ASP A 84 12.96 -1.02 -9.94
C ASP A 84 13.33 -0.68 -8.49
N HIS A 85 14.22 -1.47 -7.90
CA HIS A 85 14.68 -1.30 -6.52
C HIS A 85 15.33 0.06 -6.26
N ASP A 86 15.92 0.69 -7.29
CA ASP A 86 16.61 1.98 -7.19
C ASP A 86 15.67 3.15 -7.55
N MET A 87 14.36 2.90 -7.61
CA MET A 87 13.33 3.87 -8.03
C MET A 87 13.49 4.38 -9.47
N ASN A 88 14.18 3.63 -10.34
CA ASN A 88 14.11 3.92 -11.77
C ASN A 88 12.75 3.50 -12.29
N PHE A 89 12.08 4.42 -12.99
CA PHE A 89 10.77 4.18 -13.57
C PHE A 89 10.84 3.13 -14.68
N LEU A 90 9.97 2.12 -14.61
CA LEU A 90 9.85 1.05 -15.60
C LEU A 90 8.66 1.31 -16.52
N TYR A 91 7.46 1.40 -15.95
CA TYR A 91 6.24 1.70 -16.68
C TYR A 91 5.14 2.20 -15.73
N GLN A 92 4.06 2.71 -16.30
CA GLN A 92 2.86 3.11 -15.57
C GLN A 92 1.64 2.45 -16.19
N LEU A 93 0.76 1.89 -15.35
CA LEU A 93 -0.54 1.38 -15.73
C LEU A 93 -1.61 2.39 -15.31
N SER A 94 -2.39 2.93 -16.24
CA SER A 94 -3.59 3.70 -15.92
C SER A 94 -4.81 2.79 -15.87
N PHE A 95 -5.84 3.18 -15.11
CA PHE A 95 -7.09 2.43 -15.03
C PHE A 95 -8.27 3.35 -14.70
N LYS A 96 -9.49 2.84 -14.91
CA LYS A 96 -10.74 3.53 -14.58
C LYS A 96 -11.53 2.71 -13.59
N THR A 97 -11.66 3.24 -12.38
CA THR A 97 -12.60 2.75 -11.37
C THR A 97 -13.26 3.94 -10.67
N ASP A 98 -14.48 3.73 -10.20
CA ASP A 98 -15.21 4.68 -9.33
C ASP A 98 -14.94 4.40 -7.84
N GLY A 99 -14.15 3.35 -7.55
CA GLY A 99 -13.84 2.86 -6.21
C GLY A 99 -12.40 3.08 -5.79
N LYS A 100 -12.03 2.54 -4.62
CA LYS A 100 -10.63 2.42 -4.22
C LYS A 100 -9.99 1.27 -4.99
N ALA A 101 -8.76 1.49 -5.46
CA ALA A 101 -7.94 0.46 -6.08
C ALA A 101 -6.65 0.24 -5.31
N GLY A 102 -6.02 -0.91 -5.57
CA GLY A 102 -4.75 -1.30 -4.99
C GLY A 102 -3.95 -2.18 -5.96
N ALA A 103 -2.73 -2.48 -5.57
CA ALA A 103 -1.86 -3.38 -6.32
C ALA A 103 -1.05 -4.23 -5.35
N LEU A 104 -0.82 -5.49 -5.75
CA LEU A 104 0.12 -6.41 -5.11
C LEU A 104 0.97 -7.11 -6.17
N TRP A 105 2.06 -7.73 -5.75
CA TRP A 105 2.90 -8.58 -6.59
C TRP A 105 2.56 -10.05 -6.42
N LEU A 106 1.85 -10.63 -7.38
CA LEU A 106 1.61 -12.08 -7.44
C LEU A 106 2.78 -12.77 -8.14
N ASN A 107 3.79 -13.16 -7.37
CA ASN A 107 5.12 -13.51 -7.89
C ASN A 107 5.67 -12.29 -8.67
N GLU A 108 6.04 -12.48 -9.95
CA GLU A 108 6.56 -11.41 -10.83
C GLU A 108 5.48 -10.73 -11.67
N SER A 109 4.21 -10.89 -11.29
CA SER A 109 3.10 -10.31 -12.04
C SER A 109 2.36 -9.28 -11.20
N LEU A 110 2.14 -8.10 -11.78
CA LEU A 110 1.37 -7.04 -11.15
C LEU A 110 -0.10 -7.47 -11.06
N LEU A 111 -0.61 -7.56 -9.84
CA LEU A 111 -2.01 -7.87 -9.53
C LEU A 111 -2.74 -6.56 -9.17
N PHE A 112 -3.54 -6.06 -10.11
CA PHE A 112 -4.48 -4.97 -9.85
C PHE A 112 -5.63 -5.48 -8.98
N ILE A 113 -6.10 -4.65 -8.04
CA ILE A 113 -7.19 -4.97 -7.11
C ILE A 113 -8.22 -3.84 -7.15
N ASP A 114 -9.47 -4.19 -7.47
CA ASP A 114 -10.62 -3.31 -7.28
C ASP A 114 -11.41 -3.73 -6.04
N PHE A 115 -11.45 -2.84 -5.04
CA PHE A 115 -12.05 -3.13 -3.74
C PHE A 115 -13.58 -3.16 -3.78
N ARG A 116 -14.19 -2.55 -4.80
CA ARG A 116 -15.65 -2.43 -4.88
C ARG A 116 -16.29 -3.70 -5.44
N SER A 117 -15.62 -4.31 -6.40
CA SER A 117 -16.05 -5.53 -7.06
C SER A 117 -15.39 -6.79 -6.50
N ASP A 118 -14.54 -6.66 -5.46
CA ASP A 118 -13.75 -7.76 -4.91
C ASP A 118 -13.04 -8.56 -6.02
N THR A 119 -12.48 -7.83 -7.00
CA THR A 119 -11.89 -8.41 -8.21
C THR A 119 -10.39 -8.12 -8.24
N ALA A 120 -9.61 -9.13 -8.60
CA ALA A 120 -8.19 -8.97 -8.88
C ALA A 120 -7.84 -9.38 -10.32
N ILE A 121 -6.94 -8.64 -10.96
CA ILE A 121 -6.58 -8.83 -12.37
C ILE A 121 -5.06 -8.79 -12.52
N VAL A 122 -4.51 -9.83 -13.15
CA VAL A 122 -3.13 -9.80 -13.62
C VAL A 122 -3.12 -9.28 -15.06
N CYS A 123 -2.35 -8.23 -15.29
CA CYS A 123 -2.07 -7.72 -16.62
C CYS A 123 -0.78 -8.34 -17.18
N ASP A 124 -0.68 -8.44 -18.51
CA ASP A 124 0.58 -8.75 -19.19
C ASP A 124 1.48 -7.50 -19.30
N GLU A 125 2.63 -7.68 -19.95
CA GLU A 125 3.65 -6.64 -20.14
C GLU A 125 3.16 -5.44 -20.97
N ASP A 126 2.08 -5.61 -21.75
CA ASP A 126 1.44 -4.55 -22.54
C ASP A 126 0.24 -3.93 -21.79
N GLY A 127 -0.07 -4.42 -20.59
CA GLY A 127 -1.16 -3.91 -19.76
C GLY A 127 -2.51 -4.56 -20.05
N HIS A 128 -2.55 -5.58 -20.90
CA HIS A 128 -3.78 -6.29 -21.21
C HIS A 128 -4.11 -7.29 -20.09
N PRO A 129 -5.38 -7.34 -19.63
CA PRO A 129 -5.81 -8.34 -18.68
C PRO A 129 -5.61 -9.77 -19.20
N LYS A 130 -4.92 -10.58 -18.41
CA LYS A 130 -4.58 -11.97 -18.74
C LYS A 130 -5.26 -12.98 -17.83
N HIS A 131 -5.31 -12.69 -16.54
CA HIS A 131 -5.96 -13.54 -15.54
C HIS A 131 -6.86 -12.71 -14.63
N PHE A 132 -8.03 -13.26 -14.32
CA PHE A 132 -9.04 -12.61 -13.50
C PHE A 132 -9.35 -13.51 -12.31
N TYR A 133 -9.59 -12.88 -11.17
CA TYR A 133 -9.85 -13.56 -9.92
C TYR A 133 -10.96 -12.83 -9.15
N ASP A 134 -11.80 -13.60 -8.48
CA ASP A 134 -12.61 -13.11 -7.37
C ASP A 134 -11.77 -13.22 -6.08
N ILE A 135 -11.82 -12.18 -5.25
CA ILE A 135 -11.16 -12.14 -3.95
C ILE A 135 -12.12 -12.71 -2.92
N THR A 136 -11.85 -13.92 -2.45
CA THR A 136 -12.73 -14.61 -1.49
C THR A 136 -12.32 -14.39 -0.04
N GLY A 137 -11.11 -13.87 0.18
CA GLY A 137 -10.59 -13.64 1.52
C GLY A 137 -9.17 -13.10 1.53
N PRO A 138 -8.64 -12.83 2.74
CA PRO A 138 -9.34 -12.86 4.02
C PRO A 138 -10.37 -11.73 4.15
N ILE A 139 -11.28 -11.84 5.13
CA ILE A 139 -12.17 -10.72 5.47
C ILE A 139 -11.31 -9.48 5.81
N ASN A 140 -11.71 -8.33 5.27
CA ASN A 140 -10.97 -7.06 5.35
C ASN A 140 -9.57 -7.11 4.69
N TYR A 141 -9.39 -7.90 3.63
CA TYR A 141 -8.15 -7.96 2.86
C TYR A 141 -7.63 -6.59 2.46
N GLY A 142 -8.54 -5.64 2.20
CA GLY A 142 -8.17 -4.27 1.88
C GLY A 142 -7.29 -3.62 2.95
N TYR A 143 -7.68 -3.74 4.22
CA TYR A 143 -6.93 -3.21 5.34
C TYR A 143 -5.74 -4.10 5.74
N ARG A 144 -5.97 -5.42 5.73
CA ARG A 144 -5.04 -6.41 6.30
C ARG A 144 -3.91 -6.79 5.36
N VAL A 145 -4.15 -6.74 4.06
CA VAL A 145 -3.23 -7.19 3.03
C VAL A 145 -2.84 -6.00 2.16
N VAL A 146 -3.79 -5.33 1.50
CA VAL A 146 -3.46 -4.30 0.48
C VAL A 146 -2.92 -3.00 1.09
N ASP A 147 -3.57 -2.49 2.13
CA ASP A 147 -3.18 -1.26 2.83
C ASP A 147 -2.16 -1.49 3.95
N GLU A 148 -1.64 -2.71 4.08
CA GLU A 148 -0.61 -2.98 5.07
C GLU A 148 0.61 -2.10 4.78
N ARG A 149 1.03 -1.41 5.85
CA ARG A 149 1.91 -0.27 5.71
C ARG A 149 3.36 -0.69 5.52
N ALA A 150 3.76 -1.85 6.03
CA ALA A 150 5.13 -2.33 5.99
C ALA A 150 5.25 -3.52 5.02
N ARG A 151 6.28 -3.49 4.17
CA ARG A 151 6.65 -4.57 3.26
C ARG A 151 8.11 -4.92 3.47
N TYR A 152 8.48 -6.16 3.20
CA TYR A 152 9.84 -6.62 3.34
C TYR A 152 10.33 -7.23 2.04
N GLN A 153 11.54 -6.85 1.64
CA GLN A 153 12.26 -7.48 0.54
C GLN A 153 13.64 -7.89 1.06
N GLY A 154 13.81 -9.19 1.31
CA GLY A 154 14.99 -9.68 2.00
C GLY A 154 15.12 -9.06 3.39
N THR A 155 16.14 -8.23 3.60
CA THR A 155 16.39 -7.52 4.87
C THR A 155 15.92 -6.07 4.87
N ASP A 156 15.45 -5.57 3.73
CA ASP A 156 15.02 -4.19 3.59
C ASP A 156 13.53 -4.07 3.97
N GLU A 157 13.23 -3.10 4.84
CA GLU A 157 11.87 -2.76 5.24
C GLU A 157 11.41 -1.52 4.47
N TYR A 158 10.26 -1.62 3.83
CA TYR A 158 9.60 -0.54 3.13
C TYR A 158 8.39 -0.12 3.93
N TYR A 159 8.09 1.17 3.99
CA TYR A 159 6.86 1.63 4.60
C TYR A 159 6.40 3.00 4.13
N CYS A 160 5.08 3.15 4.04
CA CYS A 160 4.43 4.41 3.70
C CYS A 160 4.16 5.26 4.94
N VAL A 161 4.31 6.58 4.82
CA VAL A 161 3.94 7.53 5.88
C VAL A 161 3.24 8.76 5.32
N LYS A 162 2.51 9.44 6.19
CA LYS A 162 1.98 10.77 5.92
C LYS A 162 2.95 11.83 6.45
N LYS A 163 3.18 12.89 5.70
CA LYS A 163 4.04 14.01 6.11
C LYS A 163 3.45 14.68 7.36
N GLY A 164 4.26 14.75 8.42
CA GLY A 164 3.81 15.21 9.75
C GLY A 164 2.85 14.23 10.47
N GLY A 165 2.64 13.04 9.92
CA GLY A 165 1.85 11.96 10.52
C GLY A 165 2.67 11.13 11.53
N SER A 166 2.01 10.14 12.11
CA SER A 166 2.63 9.19 13.02
C SER A 166 3.40 8.12 12.26
N ASN A 167 4.53 7.69 12.82
CA ASN A 167 5.27 6.53 12.34
C ASN A 167 4.70 5.21 12.90
N ASP A 168 3.66 5.24 13.75
CA ASP A 168 3.03 4.03 14.30
C ASP A 168 2.40 3.16 13.18
N PRO A 169 2.85 1.91 13.00
CA PRO A 169 2.37 1.03 11.93
C PRO A 169 0.88 0.66 12.07
N LEU A 170 0.28 0.83 13.26
CA LEU A 170 -1.15 0.58 13.49
C LEU A 170 -2.06 1.70 12.97
N ILE A 171 -1.49 2.86 12.57
CA ILE A 171 -2.25 4.00 12.07
C ILE A 171 -2.27 3.96 10.54
N HIS A 172 -3.47 3.71 10.00
CA HIS A 172 -3.73 3.76 8.57
C HIS A 172 -4.26 5.14 8.16
N TYR A 173 -3.81 5.61 7.00
CA TYR A 173 -4.28 6.85 6.39
C TYR A 173 -5.01 6.51 5.10
N GLY A 174 -6.02 7.31 4.72
CA GLY A 174 -6.70 7.12 3.43
C GLY A 174 -5.77 7.33 2.22
N PHE A 175 -4.67 8.06 2.42
CA PHE A 175 -3.59 8.27 1.48
C PHE A 175 -2.29 8.56 2.26
N TYR A 176 -1.17 8.26 1.65
CA TYR A 176 0.18 8.51 2.14
C TYR A 176 0.89 9.52 1.23
N THR A 177 1.92 10.17 1.75
CA THR A 177 2.66 11.20 1.01
C THR A 177 4.14 10.86 0.85
N MET A 178 4.63 9.81 1.51
CA MET A 178 6.01 9.35 1.38
C MET A 178 6.07 7.83 1.41
N LEU A 179 6.93 7.26 0.58
CA LEU A 179 7.40 5.88 0.68
C LEU A 179 8.86 5.92 1.12
N LYS A 180 9.19 5.11 2.12
CA LYS A 180 10.54 5.01 2.69
C LYS A 180 11.04 3.58 2.65
N ARG A 181 12.37 3.43 2.69
CA ARG A 181 13.08 2.17 2.86
C ARG A 181 14.09 2.29 3.99
N ILE A 182 14.16 1.27 4.85
CA ILE A 182 15.24 1.06 5.82
C ILE A 182 16.04 -0.14 5.34
N SER A 183 17.29 0.09 4.97
CA SER A 183 18.21 -0.98 4.57
C SER A 183 18.74 -1.78 5.76
N GLU A 184 19.37 -2.94 5.51
CA GLU A 184 19.90 -3.82 6.57
C GLU A 184 20.77 -3.11 7.63
N ASN A 185 21.51 -2.07 7.24
CA ASN A 185 22.38 -1.30 8.14
C ASN A 185 21.63 -0.25 8.99
N GLY A 186 20.30 -0.20 8.89
CA GLY A 186 19.43 0.77 9.57
C GLY A 186 19.39 2.15 8.90
N LYS A 187 20.00 2.33 7.73
CA LYS A 187 19.91 3.59 6.98
C LYS A 187 18.54 3.71 6.34
N GLU A 188 17.84 4.76 6.73
CA GLU A 188 16.59 5.19 6.14
C GLU A 188 16.82 6.05 4.89
N GLU A 189 16.02 5.81 3.87
CA GLU A 189 15.96 6.54 2.61
C GLU A 189 14.51 6.87 2.26
N VAL A 190 14.27 8.06 1.69
CA VAL A 190 12.98 8.44 1.10
C VAL A 190 13.02 8.08 -0.37
N LEU A 191 12.19 7.12 -0.77
CA LEU A 191 12.09 6.64 -2.14
C LEU A 191 11.17 7.50 -2.99
N TYR A 192 10.07 7.97 -2.39
CA TYR A 192 9.10 8.84 -3.04
C TYR A 192 8.55 9.85 -2.04
N GLU A 193 8.33 11.08 -2.50
CA GLU A 193 7.60 12.11 -1.78
C GLU A 193 6.60 12.79 -2.72
N SER A 194 5.35 12.89 -2.26
CA SER A 194 4.25 13.58 -2.91
C SER A 194 4.43 15.10 -2.80
N ASP A 195 4.13 15.80 -3.90
CA ASP A 195 4.07 17.28 -3.92
C ASP A 195 2.79 17.78 -3.26
N GLU A 196 1.73 16.96 -3.27
CA GLU A 196 0.50 17.27 -2.55
C GLU A 196 0.78 17.29 -1.04
N THR A 197 0.78 18.50 -0.48
CA THR A 197 0.59 18.65 0.96
C THR A 197 -0.81 18.18 1.22
N SER A 198 -0.98 16.97 1.73
CA SER A 198 -2.28 16.50 2.18
C SER A 198 -2.75 17.42 3.31
N ASP A 199 -3.48 18.47 2.94
CA ASP A 199 -3.70 19.60 3.80
C ASP A 199 -4.80 19.20 4.79
N THR A 200 -4.39 18.67 5.95
CA THR A 200 -5.25 18.43 7.12
C THR A 200 -5.99 19.69 7.58
N ARG A 201 -5.68 20.87 7.00
CA ARG A 201 -6.42 22.12 7.15
C ARG A 201 -7.87 22.06 6.66
N PHE A 202 -8.21 21.20 5.68
CA PHE A 202 -9.57 21.15 5.16
C PHE A 202 -10.59 20.53 6.15
N MET A 203 -10.21 19.51 6.91
CA MET A 203 -11.11 18.88 7.90
C MET A 203 -11.33 19.75 9.16
N GLY A 204 -10.31 20.49 9.59
CA GLY A 204 -10.42 21.40 10.74
C GLY A 204 -11.41 22.54 10.53
N ASN A 205 -11.49 23.06 9.30
CA ASN A 205 -12.41 24.14 8.95
C ASN A 205 -13.89 23.71 9.03
N TRP A 206 -14.22 22.49 8.59
CA TRP A 206 -15.59 21.98 8.67
C TRP A 206 -16.05 21.74 10.12
N VAL A 207 -15.17 21.19 10.97
CA VAL A 207 -15.48 21.02 12.41
C VAL A 207 -15.70 22.36 13.09
N PHE A 208 -14.89 23.38 12.78
CA PHE A 208 -15.07 24.74 13.29
C PHE A 208 -16.38 25.38 12.81
N ILE A 209 -16.69 25.27 11.50
CA ILE A 209 -17.92 25.81 10.92
C ILE A 209 -19.16 25.12 11.51
N ILE A 210 -19.16 23.79 11.65
CA ILE A 210 -20.24 23.03 12.28
C ILE A 210 -20.39 23.43 13.75
N GLY A 211 -19.27 23.57 14.47
CA GLY A 211 -19.26 24.02 15.87
C GLY A 211 -19.89 25.41 16.05
N VAL A 212 -19.55 26.36 15.20
CA VAL A 212 -20.13 27.72 15.21
C VAL A 212 -21.62 27.69 14.87
N LEU A 213 -22.04 26.90 13.87
CA LEU A 213 -23.45 26.76 13.50
C LEU A 213 -24.31 26.21 14.65
N ILE A 214 -23.81 25.18 15.36
CA ILE A 214 -24.50 24.63 16.54
C ILE A 214 -24.63 25.70 17.64
N LEU A 215 -23.58 26.48 17.88
CA LEU A 215 -23.57 27.55 18.89
C LEU A 215 -24.57 28.67 18.55
N VAL A 216 -24.67 29.05 17.27
CA VAL A 216 -25.65 30.04 16.80
C VAL A 216 -27.08 29.53 16.97
N VAL A 217 -27.36 28.27 16.62
CA VAL A 217 -28.70 27.66 16.80
C VAL A 217 -29.08 27.58 18.28
N LEU A 218 -28.15 27.17 19.14
CA LEU A 218 -28.37 27.15 20.60
C LEU A 218 -28.66 28.56 21.13
N PHE A 219 -27.90 29.56 20.72
CA PHE A 219 -28.08 30.95 21.16
C PHE A 219 -29.41 31.55 20.68
N GLN A 220 -29.84 31.25 19.45
CA GLN A 220 -31.14 31.66 18.93
C GLN A 220 -32.31 30.99 19.68
N ASN A 221 -32.17 29.69 20.01
CA ASN A 221 -33.19 28.96 20.77
C ASN A 221 -33.27 29.40 22.24
N PHE A 222 -32.16 29.81 22.86
CA PHE A 222 -32.17 30.42 24.19
C PHE A 222 -32.89 31.77 24.19
N ARG A 223 -32.58 32.67 23.24
CA ARG A 223 -33.28 33.97 23.12
C ARG A 223 -34.79 33.83 22.86
N ARG A 224 -35.24 32.74 22.25
CA ARG A 224 -36.66 32.49 21.97
C ARG A 224 -37.46 32.03 23.19
N LYS A 225 -36.81 31.59 24.26
CA LYS A 225 -37.46 31.16 25.52
C LYS A 225 -37.60 32.28 26.55
N ASP A 226 -36.93 33.41 26.33
CA ASP A 226 -36.93 34.57 27.23
C ASP A 226 -37.86 35.71 26.75
N ILE A 227 -38.80 35.42 25.83
CA ILE A 227 -39.93 36.27 25.42
C ILE A 227 -41.22 35.48 25.62
#